data_AF-A0A7S1Y5F2-F1
#
_entry.id   AF-A0A7S1Y5F2-F1
#
_cell.length_a   1.000
_cell.length_b   1.000
_cell.length_c   1.000
_cell.angle_alpha   90.00
_cell.angle_beta   90.00
_cell.angle_gamma   90.00
#
_symmetry.space_group_name_H-M   'P 1'
#
loop_
_entity.id
_entity.type
_entity.pdbx_description
1 polymer ?
#
loop_
_entity_poly.entity_id
_entity_poly.type
_entity_poly.pdbx_seq_one_letter_code
_entity_poly.pdbx_strand_id
1 'polypeptide(L)'
;IIVIMSDEQAYQEFMLHGGRGKHPTTPSSSAKQTKRDTAAITPRQTQARKKLERKYWQIINAFQGTLQRDWIRVDDNLEEVMESIATLRRQVYLEHDTLGMELEEKKTREASAPWTIVDDPARTTALTTDDIELALSQDLLQHEKMMTGSRTLLAALAQAQDALGRRLEEAMAHQNEVVSMMMTVTVSTLNAHEVYDDQETSSTWNLVKVGDTMKDIYIKTAKELFRKQCLVQSVLDSATDDLLFPKKDDLLAENAGTNSDPRAVAGKVARVWSRKSVESCVDEKEIQEFLSLGNATKKK
;
A
#
# COMPACT_ATOMS: atom_id res chain seq x y z
N ILE A 1 -40.11 -7.44 -17.39
CA ILE A 1 -40.49 -6.02 -17.23
C ILE A 1 -40.91 -5.84 -15.79
N ILE A 2 -40.00 -5.36 -14.94
CA ILE A 2 -40.27 -5.11 -13.52
C ILE A 2 -40.75 -3.66 -13.44
N VAL A 3 -42.02 -3.48 -13.09
CA VAL A 3 -42.61 -2.15 -12.89
C VAL A 3 -42.20 -1.70 -11.49
N ILE A 4 -41.33 -0.70 -11.43
CA ILE A 4 -40.97 -0.01 -10.18
C ILE A 4 -42.12 0.97 -9.89
N MET A 5 -42.91 0.69 -8.86
CA MET A 5 -43.86 1.66 -8.32
C MET A 5 -43.08 2.78 -7.65
N SER A 6 -43.40 4.03 -7.97
CA SER A 6 -42.80 5.22 -7.36
C SER A 6 -43.31 5.41 -5.92
N ASP A 7 -42.41 5.73 -5.01
CA ASP A 7 -42.63 5.95 -3.57
C ASP A 7 -43.78 6.93 -3.24
N GLU A 8 -44.17 7.77 -4.19
CA GLU A 8 -45.24 8.76 -4.06
C GLU A 8 -46.65 8.14 -3.95
N GLN A 9 -46.88 6.95 -4.51
CA GLN A 9 -48.17 6.26 -4.40
C GLN A 9 -48.36 5.59 -3.04
N ALA A 10 -47.29 5.07 -2.44
CA ALA A 10 -47.33 4.47 -1.10
C ALA A 10 -47.60 5.52 0.00
N TYR A 11 -47.18 6.76 -0.23
CA TYR A 11 -47.39 7.86 0.71
C TYR A 11 -48.84 8.40 0.70
N GLN A 12 -49.50 8.41 -0.47
CA GLN A 12 -50.89 8.88 -0.58
C GLN A 12 -51.89 7.91 0.06
N GLU A 13 -51.62 6.61 0.05
CA GLU A 13 -52.51 5.59 0.64
C GLU A 13 -52.51 5.63 2.18
N PHE A 14 -51.37 6.01 2.78
CA PHE A 14 -51.24 6.17 4.23
C PHE A 14 -51.95 7.43 4.77
N MET A 15 -51.97 8.52 4.00
CA MET A 15 -52.53 9.81 4.41
C MET A 15 -54.07 9.86 4.34
N LEU A 16 -54.73 8.97 3.58
CA LEU A 16 -56.17 9.06 3.29
C LEU A 16 -57.08 8.15 4.15
N HIS A 17 -56.53 7.25 4.96
CA HIS A 17 -57.32 6.39 5.87
C HIS A 17 -57.28 6.85 7.34
N GLY A 18 -57.65 8.11 7.57
CA GLY A 18 -57.99 8.66 8.89
C GLY A 18 -59.39 8.26 9.35
N GLY A 19 -59.54 7.03 9.85
CA GLY A 19 -60.79 6.48 10.38
C GLY A 19 -61.13 7.01 11.78
N ARG A 20 -62.27 7.70 11.87
CA ARG A 20 -62.87 8.34 13.04
C ARG A 20 -63.37 7.35 14.09
N GLY A 21 -63.17 7.65 15.38
CA GLY A 21 -63.88 7.04 16.50
C GLY A 21 -64.03 8.03 17.66
N LYS A 22 -65.26 8.38 18.03
CA LYS A 22 -65.64 9.38 19.05
C LYS A 22 -66.20 8.72 20.33
N HIS A 23 -65.73 9.21 21.49
CA HIS A 23 -66.43 9.41 22.79
C HIS A 23 -66.83 8.20 23.69
N PRO A 24 -67.18 8.40 24.99
CA PRO A 24 -66.42 9.00 26.11
C PRO A 24 -66.58 8.23 27.47
N THR A 25 -65.75 8.49 28.49
CA THR A 25 -66.18 8.75 29.90
C THR A 25 -65.00 9.04 30.83
N THR A 26 -65.19 10.05 31.68
CA THR A 26 -64.33 10.60 32.75
C THR A 26 -64.48 9.83 34.10
N PRO A 27 -63.97 10.30 35.25
CA PRO A 27 -62.60 10.11 35.76
C PRO A 27 -62.59 9.40 37.13
N SER A 28 -61.47 8.80 37.56
CA SER A 28 -61.29 8.48 38.98
C SER A 28 -59.83 8.54 39.39
N SER A 29 -59.60 9.33 40.43
CA SER A 29 -58.31 9.56 41.07
C SER A 29 -57.83 8.32 41.81
N SER A 30 -56.59 7.94 41.57
CA SER A 30 -55.76 7.35 42.62
C SER A 30 -54.31 7.64 42.28
N ALA A 31 -53.74 8.60 43.01
CA ALA A 31 -52.31 8.81 43.08
C ALA A 31 -51.64 7.52 43.58
N LYS A 32 -51.06 6.76 42.66
CA LYS A 32 -50.05 5.76 42.96
C LYS A 32 -48.77 6.24 42.31
N GLN A 33 -47.76 6.50 43.15
CA GLN A 33 -46.38 6.71 42.73
C GLN A 33 -45.98 5.58 41.78
N THR A 34 -45.98 5.88 40.48
CA THR A 34 -45.34 5.05 39.47
C THR A 34 -43.85 5.20 39.74
N LYS A 35 -43.26 4.22 40.42
CA LYS A 35 -41.83 3.96 40.26
C LYS A 35 -41.62 3.87 38.76
N ARG A 36 -40.88 4.83 38.20
CA ARG A 36 -40.36 4.75 36.83
C ARG A 36 -39.54 3.48 36.78
N ASP A 37 -40.14 2.42 36.24
CA ASP A 37 -39.43 1.26 35.76
C ASP A 37 -38.67 1.74 34.53
N THR A 38 -37.46 2.26 34.77
CA THR A 38 -36.46 2.49 33.72
C THR A 38 -36.31 1.16 33.01
N ALA A 39 -36.76 1.07 31.77
CA ALA A 39 -36.59 -0.11 30.93
C ALA A 39 -35.07 -0.33 30.76
N ALA A 40 -34.51 -1.14 31.65
CA ALA A 40 -33.09 -1.41 31.67
C ALA A 40 -32.72 -2.09 30.35
N ILE A 41 -31.82 -1.48 29.60
CA ILE A 41 -31.12 -2.12 28.49
C ILE A 41 -30.68 -3.49 29.00
N THR A 42 -31.18 -4.56 28.38
CA THR A 42 -30.91 -5.90 28.87
C THR A 42 -29.41 -6.19 28.72
N PRO A 43 -28.72 -6.71 29.76
CA PRO A 43 -27.28 -6.99 29.74
C PRO A 43 -26.81 -7.81 28.52
N ARG A 44 -27.73 -8.55 27.89
CA ARG A 44 -27.52 -9.38 26.70
C ARG A 44 -27.22 -8.57 25.43
N GLN A 45 -27.84 -7.40 25.24
CA GLN A 45 -27.60 -6.55 24.06
C GLN A 45 -26.22 -5.88 24.13
N THR A 46 -25.81 -5.42 25.32
CA THR A 46 -24.49 -4.83 25.56
C THR A 46 -23.36 -5.85 25.34
N GLN A 47 -23.57 -7.13 25.70
CA GLN A 47 -22.59 -8.19 25.44
C GLN A 47 -22.43 -8.50 23.95
N ALA A 48 -23.52 -8.54 23.18
CA ALA A 48 -23.47 -8.78 21.74
C ALA A 48 -22.70 -7.68 21.01
N ARG A 49 -22.94 -6.41 21.36
CA ARG A 49 -22.21 -5.25 20.80
C ARG A 49 -20.72 -5.31 21.08
N LYS A 50 -20.32 -5.59 22.33
CA LYS A 50 -18.91 -5.76 22.71
C LYS A 50 -18.23 -6.90 21.94
N LYS A 51 -18.95 -8.00 21.67
CA LYS A 51 -18.41 -9.11 20.88
C LYS A 51 -18.14 -8.70 19.43
N LEU A 52 -19.07 -7.97 18.81
CA LEU A 52 -18.91 -7.45 17.45
C LEU A 52 -17.76 -6.44 17.36
N GLU A 53 -17.66 -5.54 18.33
CA GLU A 53 -16.57 -4.57 18.39
C GLU A 53 -15.20 -5.25 18.51
N ARG A 54 -15.07 -6.26 19.38
CA ARG A 54 -13.83 -7.05 19.47
C ARG A 54 -13.46 -7.72 18.15
N LYS A 55 -14.44 -8.30 17.45
CA LYS A 55 -14.20 -8.92 16.13
C LYS A 55 -13.72 -7.88 15.12
N TYR A 56 -14.32 -6.69 15.09
CA TYR A 56 -13.88 -5.61 14.22
C TYR A 56 -12.44 -5.18 14.50
N TRP A 57 -12.08 -5.00 15.77
CA TRP A 57 -10.71 -4.68 16.16
C TRP A 57 -9.72 -5.80 15.79
N GLN A 58 -10.12 -7.07 15.82
CA GLN A 58 -9.28 -8.16 15.33
C GLN A 58 -9.01 -8.03 13.83
N ILE A 59 -10.03 -7.66 13.03
CA ILE A 59 -9.90 -7.43 11.59
C ILE A 59 -8.95 -6.25 11.32
N ILE A 60 -9.13 -5.12 12.01
CA ILE A 60 -8.25 -3.95 11.89
C ILE A 60 -6.80 -4.32 12.22
N ASN A 61 -6.57 -5.01 13.34
CA ASN A 61 -5.22 -5.42 13.74
C ASN A 61 -4.59 -6.37 12.71
N ALA A 62 -5.39 -7.24 12.08
CA ALA A 62 -4.92 -8.10 11.01
C ALA A 62 -4.54 -7.29 9.76
N PHE A 63 -5.37 -6.31 9.36
CA PHE A 63 -5.06 -5.39 8.26
C PHE A 63 -3.79 -4.60 8.54
N GLN A 64 -3.65 -3.99 9.72
CA GLN A 64 -2.44 -3.26 10.14
C GLN A 64 -1.21 -4.17 10.14
N GLY A 65 -1.36 -5.41 10.61
CA GLY A 65 -0.29 -6.41 10.62
C GLY A 65 0.22 -6.75 9.22
N THR A 66 -0.68 -6.89 8.24
CA THR A 66 -0.33 -7.09 6.83
C THR A 66 0.28 -5.84 6.23
N LEU A 67 -0.30 -4.66 6.48
CA LEU A 67 0.23 -3.39 5.98
C LEU A 67 1.67 -3.16 6.46
N GLN A 68 1.92 -3.35 7.76
CA GLN A 68 3.23 -3.08 8.35
C GLN A 68 4.29 -4.13 7.99
N ARG A 69 3.96 -5.42 8.15
CA ARG A 69 4.98 -6.49 8.05
C ARG A 69 5.17 -7.00 6.64
N ASP A 70 4.12 -6.97 5.83
CA ASP A 70 4.14 -7.59 4.51
C ASP A 70 4.23 -6.51 3.43
N TRP A 71 3.45 -5.43 3.52
CA TRP A 71 3.48 -4.39 2.50
C TRP A 71 4.67 -3.43 2.66
N ILE A 72 4.75 -2.70 3.77
CA ILE A 72 5.80 -1.67 4.00
C ILE A 72 7.20 -2.30 4.00
N ARG A 73 7.38 -3.42 4.69
CA ARG A 73 8.68 -4.08 4.76
C ARG A 73 9.16 -4.59 3.41
N VAL A 74 8.29 -5.18 2.60
CA VAL A 74 8.67 -5.64 1.25
C VAL A 74 8.99 -4.45 0.35
N ASP A 75 8.25 -3.35 0.51
CA ASP A 75 8.52 -2.10 -0.19
C ASP A 75 9.87 -1.47 0.16
N ASP A 76 10.26 -1.50 1.44
CA ASP A 76 11.60 -1.09 1.91
C ASP A 76 12.70 -1.95 1.31
N ASN A 77 12.53 -3.28 1.35
CA ASN A 77 13.50 -4.20 0.72
C ASN A 77 13.61 -3.96 -0.80
N LEU A 78 12.50 -3.62 -1.46
CA LEU A 78 12.52 -3.26 -2.88
C LEU A 78 13.31 -1.97 -3.11
N GLU A 79 13.14 -0.95 -2.27
CA GLU A 79 13.91 0.30 -2.36
C GLU A 79 15.41 0.04 -2.34
N GLU A 80 15.87 -0.77 -1.37
CA GLU A 80 17.28 -1.18 -1.25
C GLU A 80 17.77 -1.94 -2.49
N VAL A 81 16.95 -2.85 -3.03
CA VAL A 81 17.29 -3.59 -4.25
C VAL A 81 17.39 -2.65 -5.45
N MET A 82 16.49 -1.67 -5.59
CA MET A 82 16.52 -0.73 -6.71
C MET A 82 17.72 0.22 -6.63
N GLU A 83 18.12 0.66 -5.45
CA GLU A 83 19.35 1.44 -5.24
C GLU A 83 20.61 0.63 -5.57
N SER A 84 20.63 -0.64 -5.15
CA SER A 84 21.73 -1.55 -5.45
C SER A 84 21.84 -1.85 -6.94
N ILE A 85 20.70 -2.05 -7.65
CA ILE A 85 20.69 -2.19 -9.11
C ILE A 85 21.27 -0.94 -9.77
N ALA A 86 20.85 0.26 -9.35
CA ALA A 86 21.38 1.50 -9.90
C ALA A 86 22.91 1.63 -9.72
N THR A 87 23.41 1.21 -8.55
CA THR A 87 24.84 1.22 -8.24
C THR A 87 25.61 0.20 -9.09
N LEU A 88 25.15 -1.05 -9.16
CA LEU A 88 25.77 -2.10 -9.97
C LEU A 88 25.82 -1.72 -11.45
N ARG A 89 24.75 -1.15 -12.00
CA ARG A 89 24.77 -0.71 -13.42
C ARG A 89 25.83 0.34 -13.70
N ARG A 90 26.11 1.24 -12.74
CA ARG A 90 27.19 2.21 -12.87
C ARG A 90 28.55 1.53 -12.78
N GLN A 91 28.73 0.59 -11.85
CA GLN A 91 29.99 -0.14 -11.66
C GLN A 91 30.34 -1.00 -12.87
N VAL A 92 29.40 -1.84 -13.33
CA VAL A 92 29.53 -2.69 -14.54
C VAL A 92 30.02 -1.88 -15.73
N TYR A 93 29.48 -0.67 -15.92
CA TYR A 93 29.92 0.19 -17.00
C TYR A 93 31.37 0.68 -16.83
N LEU A 94 31.76 1.10 -15.63
CA LEU A 94 33.12 1.58 -15.37
C LEU A 94 34.16 0.46 -15.55
N GLU A 95 33.84 -0.74 -15.09
CA GLU A 95 34.70 -1.92 -15.25
C GLU A 95 34.84 -2.30 -16.74
N HIS A 96 33.74 -2.30 -17.49
CA HIS A 96 33.77 -2.53 -18.93
C HIS A 96 34.56 -1.46 -19.69
N ASP A 97 34.42 -0.18 -19.33
CA ASP A 97 35.18 0.92 -19.93
C ASP A 97 36.68 0.78 -19.64
N THR A 98 37.03 0.40 -18.42
CA THR A 98 38.42 0.14 -18.00
C THR A 98 39.04 -1.02 -18.80
N LEU A 99 38.31 -2.13 -18.97
CA LEU A 99 38.74 -3.24 -19.84
C LEU A 99 38.98 -2.79 -21.28
N GLY A 100 38.10 -1.93 -21.81
CA GLY A 100 38.26 -1.36 -23.14
C GLY A 100 39.56 -0.54 -23.27
N MET A 101 39.86 0.29 -22.27
CA MET A 101 41.09 1.08 -22.24
C MET A 101 42.35 0.20 -22.15
N GLU A 102 42.37 -0.81 -21.27
CA GLU A 102 43.51 -1.72 -21.12
C GLU A 102 43.77 -2.53 -22.39
N LEU A 103 42.70 -2.97 -23.07
CA LEU A 103 42.82 -3.71 -24.32
C LEU A 103 43.42 -2.84 -25.45
N GLU A 104 43.01 -1.58 -25.56
CA GLU A 104 43.60 -0.64 -26.51
C GLU A 104 45.04 -0.27 -26.14
N GLU A 105 45.37 -0.13 -24.86
CA GLU A 105 46.74 0.07 -24.41
C GLU A 105 47.63 -1.14 -24.75
N LYS A 106 47.11 -2.37 -24.57
CA LYS A 106 47.82 -3.59 -24.95
C LYS A 106 48.07 -3.65 -26.47
N LYS A 107 47.05 -3.35 -27.29
CA LYS A 107 47.20 -3.29 -28.76
C LYS A 107 48.22 -2.25 -29.20
N THR A 108 48.23 -1.07 -28.59
CA THR A 108 49.19 -0.01 -28.92
C THR A 108 50.60 -0.35 -28.48
N ARG A 109 50.78 -1.00 -27.32
CA ARG A 109 52.07 -1.53 -26.86
C ARG A 109 52.59 -2.61 -27.80
N GLU A 110 51.77 -3.56 -28.21
CA GLU A 110 52.13 -4.62 -29.16
C GLU A 110 52.46 -4.06 -30.57
N ALA A 111 51.82 -2.95 -30.97
CA ALA A 111 52.13 -2.24 -32.20
C ALA A 111 53.40 -1.38 -32.12
N SER A 112 53.80 -0.95 -30.92
CA SER A 112 55.05 -0.25 -30.65
C SER A 112 56.20 -1.24 -30.44
N ALA A 113 57.43 -0.90 -30.83
CA ALA A 113 58.52 -1.87 -30.98
C ALA A 113 58.79 -2.76 -29.73
N PRO A 114 59.05 -4.08 -29.88
CA PRO A 114 59.05 -5.07 -28.78
C PRO A 114 60.13 -4.94 -27.67
N TRP A 115 61.02 -3.95 -27.73
CA TRP A 115 62.36 -4.06 -27.10
C TRP A 115 62.62 -3.10 -25.94
N THR A 116 61.61 -2.39 -25.43
CA THR A 116 61.77 -1.49 -24.28
C THR A 116 61.12 -2.10 -23.05
N ILE A 117 61.82 -3.08 -22.46
CA ILE A 117 61.50 -3.61 -21.13
C ILE A 117 62.07 -2.60 -20.12
N VAL A 118 61.20 -1.72 -19.62
CA VAL A 118 61.45 -1.00 -18.38
C VAL A 118 60.58 -1.66 -17.32
N ASP A 119 61.15 -2.68 -16.68
CA ASP A 119 60.57 -3.29 -15.48
C ASP A 119 60.66 -2.27 -14.35
N ASP A 120 59.55 -1.59 -14.05
CA ASP A 120 59.39 -0.80 -12.84
C ASP A 120 58.83 -1.69 -11.72
N PRO A 121 59.65 -2.13 -10.75
CA PRO A 121 59.22 -3.00 -9.65
C PRO A 121 58.26 -2.31 -8.66
N ALA A 122 57.95 -1.02 -8.84
CA ALA A 122 56.97 -0.32 -8.02
C ALA A 122 55.50 -0.63 -8.40
N ARG A 123 55.23 -1.31 -9.53
CA ARG A 123 53.88 -1.79 -9.90
C ARG A 123 53.49 -3.08 -9.16
N THR A 124 53.64 -3.10 -7.84
CA THR A 124 53.09 -4.16 -7.00
C THR A 124 51.62 -3.84 -6.76
N THR A 125 50.71 -4.69 -7.24
CA THR A 125 49.22 -4.63 -7.16
C THR A 125 48.45 -3.98 -8.31
N ALA A 126 48.91 -4.06 -9.56
CA ALA A 126 48.01 -3.85 -10.70
C ALA A 126 47.13 -5.10 -10.88
N LEU A 127 45.80 -4.94 -10.82
CA LEU A 127 44.84 -5.99 -11.20
C LEU A 127 45.14 -6.43 -12.63
N THR A 128 45.08 -7.73 -12.90
CA THR A 128 45.22 -8.24 -14.26
C THR A 128 43.91 -8.09 -15.04
N THR A 129 43.98 -8.11 -16.38
CA THR A 129 42.79 -8.13 -17.23
C THR A 129 41.83 -9.26 -16.83
N ASP A 130 42.39 -10.42 -16.49
CA ASP A 130 41.63 -11.61 -16.08
C ASP A 130 40.90 -11.36 -14.74
N ASP A 131 41.51 -10.62 -13.82
CA ASP A 131 40.87 -10.24 -12.55
C ASP A 131 39.69 -9.29 -12.79
N ILE A 132 39.82 -8.34 -13.73
CA ILE A 132 38.76 -7.38 -14.06
C ILE A 132 37.63 -8.09 -14.83
N GLU A 133 37.94 -8.99 -15.77
CA GLU A 133 36.93 -9.81 -16.45
C GLU A 133 36.17 -10.71 -15.47
N LEU A 134 36.88 -11.30 -14.49
CA LEU A 134 36.26 -12.09 -13.44
C LEU A 134 35.32 -11.24 -12.58
N ALA A 135 35.76 -10.05 -12.14
CA ALA A 135 34.93 -9.12 -11.37
C ALA A 135 33.66 -8.72 -12.16
N LEU A 136 33.82 -8.32 -13.42
CA LEU A 136 32.70 -7.95 -14.29
C LEU A 136 31.70 -9.09 -14.46
N SER A 137 32.18 -10.33 -14.62
CA SER A 137 31.31 -11.51 -14.73
C SER A 137 30.49 -11.75 -13.46
N GLN A 138 31.08 -11.51 -12.29
CA GLN A 138 30.41 -11.63 -10.99
C GLN A 138 29.37 -10.53 -10.81
N ASP A 139 29.70 -9.30 -11.19
CA ASP A 139 28.81 -8.15 -11.13
C ASP A 139 27.60 -8.31 -12.05
N LEU A 140 27.79 -8.83 -13.28
CA LEU A 140 26.70 -9.15 -14.20
C LEU A 140 25.78 -10.24 -13.63
N LEU A 141 26.36 -11.30 -13.05
CA LEU A 141 25.58 -12.35 -12.40
C LEU A 141 24.82 -11.81 -11.17
N GLN A 142 25.45 -10.94 -10.38
CA GLN A 142 24.79 -10.28 -9.26
C GLN A 142 23.64 -9.40 -9.75
N HIS A 143 23.86 -8.60 -10.80
CA HIS A 143 22.82 -7.78 -11.42
C HIS A 143 21.61 -8.62 -11.83
N GLU A 144 21.82 -9.74 -12.53
CA GLU A 144 20.73 -10.65 -12.91
C GLU A 144 19.97 -11.21 -11.69
N LYS A 145 20.70 -11.59 -10.63
CA LYS A 145 20.09 -12.04 -9.36
C LYS A 145 19.25 -10.93 -8.73
N MET A 146 19.72 -9.68 -8.73
CA MET A 146 18.96 -8.55 -8.20
C MET A 146 17.70 -8.26 -9.01
N MET A 147 17.78 -8.37 -10.35
CA MET A 147 16.63 -8.22 -11.25
C MET A 147 15.59 -9.34 -11.05
N THR A 148 16.03 -10.54 -10.71
CA THR A 148 15.14 -11.66 -10.33
C THR A 148 14.54 -11.44 -8.94
N GLY A 149 15.35 -10.94 -8.00
CA GLY A 149 14.92 -10.56 -6.67
C GLY A 149 13.84 -9.47 -6.68
N SER A 150 14.00 -8.42 -7.51
CA SER A 150 13.02 -7.35 -7.63
C SER A 150 11.66 -7.85 -8.14
N ARG A 151 11.64 -8.74 -9.15
CA ARG A 151 10.40 -9.39 -9.62
C ARG A 151 9.72 -10.21 -8.53
N THR A 152 10.51 -10.94 -7.75
CA THR A 152 10.01 -11.78 -6.65
C THR A 152 9.39 -10.93 -5.54
N LEU A 153 10.08 -9.86 -5.13
CA LEU A 153 9.56 -8.94 -4.13
C LEU A 153 8.33 -8.17 -4.63
N LEU A 154 8.29 -7.78 -5.91
CA LEU A 154 7.12 -7.14 -6.51
C LEU A 154 5.89 -8.06 -6.50
N ALA A 155 6.09 -9.35 -6.78
CA ALA A 155 5.04 -10.36 -6.65
C ALA A 155 4.58 -10.52 -5.19
N ALA A 156 5.50 -10.51 -4.23
CA ALA A 156 5.17 -10.54 -2.80
C ALA A 156 4.37 -9.28 -2.38
N LEU A 157 4.72 -8.10 -2.90
CA LEU A 157 4.00 -6.85 -2.65
C LEU A 157 2.57 -6.91 -3.21
N ALA A 158 2.39 -7.49 -4.40
CA ALA A 158 1.07 -7.74 -4.97
C ALA A 158 0.23 -8.71 -4.12
N GLN A 159 0.83 -9.79 -3.61
CA GLN A 159 0.16 -10.71 -2.69
C GLN A 159 -0.25 -10.02 -1.36
N ALA A 160 0.61 -9.14 -0.84
CA ALA A 160 0.28 -8.32 0.33
C ALA A 160 -0.90 -7.39 0.04
N GLN A 161 -0.95 -6.77 -1.15
CA GLN A 161 -2.07 -5.94 -1.58
C GLN A 161 -3.38 -6.74 -1.67
N ASP A 162 -3.37 -7.95 -2.21
CA ASP A 162 -4.53 -8.83 -2.25
C ASP A 162 -5.00 -9.22 -0.83
N ALA A 163 -4.05 -9.46 0.08
CA ALA A 163 -4.36 -9.74 1.47
C ALA A 163 -5.01 -8.54 2.17
N LEU A 164 -4.53 -7.32 1.93
CA LEU A 164 -5.18 -6.09 2.41
C LEU A 164 -6.61 -5.97 1.88
N GLY A 165 -6.83 -6.27 0.60
CA GLY A 165 -8.16 -6.25 -0.03
C GLY A 165 -9.15 -7.19 0.68
N ARG A 166 -8.75 -8.45 0.92
CA ARG A 166 -9.59 -9.42 1.66
C ARG A 166 -9.92 -8.94 3.07
N ARG A 167 -8.96 -8.31 3.77
CA ARG A 167 -9.18 -7.77 5.12
C ARG A 167 -10.10 -6.55 5.11
N LEU A 168 -10.01 -5.71 4.09
CA LEU A 168 -10.92 -4.59 3.89
C LEU A 168 -12.35 -5.07 3.61
N GLU A 169 -12.53 -6.06 2.73
CA GLU A 169 -13.83 -6.67 2.45
C GLU A 169 -14.46 -7.25 3.72
N GLU A 170 -13.67 -7.97 4.53
CA GLU A 170 -14.09 -8.49 5.83
C GLU A 170 -14.54 -7.38 6.78
N ALA A 171 -13.79 -6.26 6.84
CA ALA A 171 -14.13 -5.10 7.66
C ALA A 171 -15.42 -4.42 7.18
N MET A 172 -15.59 -4.22 5.88
CA MET A 172 -16.78 -3.60 5.30
C MET A 172 -18.04 -4.45 5.50
N ALA A 173 -17.93 -5.78 5.33
CA ALA A 173 -19.02 -6.71 5.62
C ALA A 173 -19.44 -6.63 7.10
N HIS A 174 -18.47 -6.61 8.01
CA HIS A 174 -18.73 -6.49 9.45
C HIS A 174 -19.31 -5.12 9.83
N GLN A 175 -18.86 -4.03 9.19
CA GLN A 175 -19.43 -2.70 9.38
C GLN A 175 -20.91 -2.65 8.97
N ASN A 176 -21.26 -3.24 7.82
CA ASN A 176 -22.65 -3.34 7.37
C ASN A 176 -23.51 -4.16 8.35
N GLU A 177 -22.98 -5.26 8.89
CA GLU A 177 -23.66 -6.06 9.93
C GLU A 177 -23.94 -5.21 11.19
N VAL A 178 -22.94 -4.47 11.67
CA VAL A 178 -23.08 -3.60 12.85
C VAL A 178 -24.09 -2.49 12.61
N VAL A 179 -24.05 -1.82 11.45
CA VAL A 179 -25.00 -0.75 11.09
C VAL A 179 -26.43 -1.30 11.00
N SER A 180 -26.62 -2.46 10.36
CA SER A 180 -27.93 -3.13 10.24
C SER A 180 -28.52 -3.49 11.61
N MET A 181 -27.70 -4.04 12.51
CA MET A 181 -28.14 -4.34 13.87
C MET A 181 -28.54 -3.08 14.64
N MET A 182 -27.79 -1.98 14.50
CA MET A 182 -28.14 -0.71 15.15
C MET A 182 -29.44 -0.13 14.63
N MET A 183 -29.65 -0.14 13.31
CA MET A 183 -30.88 0.36 12.71
C MET A 183 -32.12 -0.41 13.20
N THR A 184 -32.00 -1.73 13.30
CA THR A 184 -33.07 -2.61 13.82
C THR A 184 -33.40 -2.30 15.29
N VAL A 185 -32.37 -2.03 16.11
CA VAL A 185 -32.56 -1.63 17.51
C VAL A 185 -33.25 -0.27 17.60
N THR A 186 -32.80 0.74 16.83
CA THR A 186 -33.42 2.07 16.84
C THR A 186 -34.88 2.07 16.38
N VAL A 187 -35.24 1.27 15.37
CA VAL A 187 -36.65 1.14 14.93
C VAL A 187 -37.50 0.46 16.00
N SER A 188 -36.94 -0.51 16.73
CA SER A 188 -37.64 -1.19 17.82
C SER A 188 -37.83 -0.31 19.05
N THR A 189 -36.90 0.61 19.32
CA THR A 189 -36.97 1.54 20.47
C THR A 189 -37.71 2.84 20.18
N LEU A 190 -37.75 3.33 18.93
CA LEU A 190 -38.55 4.50 18.55
C LEU A 190 -40.07 4.28 18.73
N ASN A 191 -40.53 3.03 18.72
CA ASN A 191 -41.90 2.67 19.09
C ASN A 191 -42.15 2.72 20.62
N ALA A 192 -41.11 2.92 21.44
CA ALA A 192 -41.16 2.98 22.90
C ALA A 192 -40.39 4.21 23.40
N HIS A 193 -41.03 5.38 23.26
CA HIS A 193 -40.77 6.67 23.92
C HIS A 193 -39.39 6.97 24.58
N GLU A 194 -38.87 8.15 24.22
CA GLU A 194 -37.72 8.90 24.74
C GLU A 194 -36.35 8.56 24.14
N VAL A 195 -35.97 9.42 23.18
CA VAL A 195 -34.63 9.62 22.63
C VAL A 195 -33.69 9.96 23.78
N TYR A 196 -32.92 8.97 24.23
CA TYR A 196 -31.77 9.22 25.08
C TYR A 196 -30.59 9.68 24.22
N ASP A 197 -30.08 10.84 24.61
CA ASP A 197 -29.18 11.71 23.88
C ASP A 197 -27.70 11.30 24.04
N ASP A 198 -26.98 11.38 22.92
CA ASP A 198 -25.59 11.83 22.74
C ASP A 198 -24.32 11.02 23.11
N GLN A 199 -24.32 9.91 23.86
CA GLN A 199 -23.02 9.24 24.18
C GLN A 199 -22.70 7.93 23.43
N GLU A 200 -23.70 7.13 23.07
CA GLU A 200 -23.44 5.81 22.47
C GLU A 200 -23.26 5.79 20.95
N THR A 201 -23.65 6.85 20.24
CA THR A 201 -23.41 7.03 18.80
C THR A 201 -21.92 7.23 18.47
N SER A 202 -21.15 7.80 19.40
CA SER A 202 -19.74 8.15 19.21
C SER A 202 -18.85 6.93 18.85
N SER A 203 -19.07 5.76 19.46
CA SER A 203 -18.21 4.60 19.21
C SER A 203 -18.40 3.99 17.82
N THR A 204 -19.63 4.01 17.28
CA THR A 204 -19.91 3.43 15.97
C THR A 204 -19.48 4.35 14.82
N TRP A 205 -19.63 5.67 15.00
CA TRP A 205 -19.07 6.65 14.07
C TRP A 205 -17.56 6.52 13.95
N ASN A 206 -16.87 6.13 15.03
CA ASN A 206 -15.44 5.84 14.97
C ASN A 206 -15.14 4.58 14.15
N LEU A 207 -15.97 3.53 14.17
CA LEU A 207 -15.76 2.33 13.34
C LEU A 207 -15.92 2.64 11.85
N VAL A 208 -16.96 3.40 11.48
CA VAL A 208 -17.18 3.83 10.08
C VAL A 208 -15.99 4.63 9.56
N LYS A 209 -15.51 5.61 10.35
CA LYS A 209 -14.33 6.40 9.99
C LYS A 209 -13.08 5.53 9.80
N VAL A 210 -12.86 4.54 10.68
CA VAL A 210 -11.73 3.62 10.56
C VAL A 210 -11.85 2.76 9.30
N GLY A 211 -13.05 2.29 8.96
CA GLY A 211 -13.30 1.56 7.71
C GLY A 211 -13.01 2.41 6.47
N ASP A 212 -13.42 3.67 6.48
CA ASP A 212 -13.12 4.63 5.41
C ASP A 212 -11.60 4.87 5.29
N THR A 213 -10.89 5.04 6.41
CA THR A 213 -9.42 5.15 6.42
C THR A 213 -8.75 3.88 5.86
N MET A 214 -9.23 2.68 6.22
CA MET A 214 -8.70 1.42 5.65
C MET A 214 -8.87 1.38 4.13
N LYS A 215 -10.03 1.82 3.63
CA LYS A 215 -10.32 1.90 2.20
C LYS A 215 -9.40 2.89 1.49
N ASP A 216 -9.20 4.06 2.06
CA ASP A 216 -8.32 5.09 1.48
C ASP A 216 -6.87 4.61 1.43
N ILE A 217 -6.37 4.01 2.50
CA ILE A 217 -5.04 3.39 2.54
C ILE A 217 -4.92 2.31 1.47
N TYR A 218 -5.89 1.40 1.36
CA TYR A 218 -5.88 0.34 0.35
C TYR A 218 -5.81 0.89 -1.08
N ILE A 219 -6.58 1.94 -1.38
CA ILE A 219 -6.56 2.59 -2.70
C ILE A 219 -5.20 3.24 -2.97
N LYS A 220 -4.63 3.94 -1.98
CA LYS A 220 -3.32 4.58 -2.09
C LYS A 220 -2.20 3.55 -2.30
N THR A 221 -2.20 2.45 -1.55
CA THR A 221 -1.21 1.38 -1.71
C THR A 221 -1.37 0.63 -3.04
N ALA A 222 -2.60 0.47 -3.55
CA ALA A 222 -2.84 -0.12 -4.87
C ALA A 222 -2.26 0.74 -6.00
N LYS A 223 -2.50 2.07 -5.94
CA LYS A 223 -1.94 3.02 -6.91
C LYS A 223 -0.41 3.04 -6.85
N GLU A 224 0.14 3.01 -5.64
CA GLU A 224 1.59 3.00 -5.43
C GLU A 224 2.23 1.69 -5.94
N LEU A 225 1.58 0.54 -5.74
CA LEU A 225 2.01 -0.73 -6.33
C LEU A 225 2.06 -0.64 -7.85
N PHE A 226 1.00 -0.11 -8.49
CA PHE A 226 0.97 0.05 -9.95
C PHE A 226 2.10 0.96 -10.45
N ARG A 227 2.31 2.10 -9.78
CA ARG A 227 3.43 3.02 -10.07
C ARG A 227 4.77 2.27 -10.01
N LYS A 228 4.99 1.50 -8.96
CA LYS A 228 6.22 0.71 -8.75
C LYS A 228 6.39 -0.41 -9.76
N GLN A 229 5.32 -1.07 -10.20
CA GLN A 229 5.35 -2.03 -11.31
C GLN A 229 5.85 -1.36 -12.60
N CYS A 230 5.36 -0.17 -12.94
CA CYS A 230 5.83 0.59 -14.10
C CYS A 230 7.31 0.98 -13.97
N LEU A 231 7.74 1.40 -12.78
CA LEU A 231 9.14 1.74 -12.52
C LEU A 231 10.07 0.53 -12.69
N VAL A 232 9.73 -0.62 -12.09
CA VAL A 232 10.50 -1.87 -12.28
C VAL A 232 10.53 -2.24 -13.75
N GLN A 233 9.40 -2.18 -14.45
CA GLN A 233 9.33 -2.49 -15.88
C GLN A 233 10.30 -1.62 -16.69
N SER A 234 10.37 -0.30 -16.42
CA SER A 234 11.34 0.59 -17.10
C SER A 234 12.80 0.20 -16.85
N VAL A 235 13.13 -0.29 -15.65
CA VAL A 235 14.46 -0.82 -15.35
C VAL A 235 14.69 -2.14 -16.09
N LEU A 236 13.71 -3.03 -16.16
CA LEU A 236 13.82 -4.29 -16.91
C LEU A 236 14.04 -4.03 -18.41
N ASP A 237 13.24 -3.16 -19.01
CA ASP A 237 13.26 -2.86 -20.45
C ASP A 237 14.55 -2.15 -20.87
N SER A 238 15.16 -1.37 -19.96
CA SER A 238 16.46 -0.78 -20.23
C SER A 238 17.62 -1.78 -20.14
N ALA A 239 17.42 -2.98 -19.59
CA ALA A 239 18.51 -3.95 -19.41
C ALA A 239 18.87 -4.72 -20.69
N THR A 240 18.02 -4.73 -21.71
CA THR A 240 18.05 -5.79 -22.75
C THR A 240 19.15 -5.65 -23.79
N ASP A 241 19.64 -4.45 -24.11
CA ASP A 241 20.59 -4.28 -25.23
C ASP A 241 21.82 -3.40 -24.94
N ASP A 242 21.75 -2.43 -24.01
CA ASP A 242 22.74 -1.34 -23.91
C ASP A 242 23.49 -1.28 -22.56
N LEU A 243 23.47 -2.36 -21.77
CA LEU A 243 24.08 -2.33 -20.43
C LEU A 243 25.60 -2.13 -20.47
N LEU A 244 26.28 -2.81 -21.40
CA LEU A 244 27.73 -2.74 -21.58
C LEU A 244 28.15 -1.75 -22.68
N PHE A 245 27.33 -1.62 -23.73
CA PHE A 245 27.65 -0.83 -24.91
C PHE A 245 26.70 0.36 -25.00
N PRO A 246 27.15 1.59 -24.65
CA PRO A 246 26.38 2.77 -25.01
C PRO A 246 26.21 2.80 -26.52
N LYS A 247 24.99 2.99 -27.02
CA LYS A 247 24.76 3.23 -28.44
C LYS A 247 25.59 4.43 -28.88
N LYS A 248 26.56 4.19 -29.77
CA LYS A 248 27.46 5.24 -30.30
C LYS A 248 26.70 6.39 -30.97
N ASP A 249 25.48 6.13 -31.43
CA ASP A 249 24.62 7.13 -32.08
C ASP A 249 23.97 8.13 -31.09
N ASP A 250 23.85 7.79 -29.80
CA ASP A 250 23.31 8.72 -28.78
C ASP A 250 24.33 9.79 -28.34
N LEU A 251 25.64 9.61 -28.62
CA LEU A 251 26.67 10.60 -28.31
C LEU A 251 26.63 11.83 -29.23
N LEU A 252 26.01 11.72 -30.41
CA LEU A 252 25.93 12.80 -31.39
C LEU A 252 24.61 13.57 -31.35
N ALA A 253 23.63 13.07 -30.59
CA ALA A 253 22.36 13.73 -30.44
C ALA A 253 22.29 14.36 -29.05
N GLU A 254 22.69 15.64 -28.95
CA GLU A 254 22.63 16.47 -27.72
C GLU A 254 21.24 16.52 -27.05
N ASN A 255 20.19 15.98 -27.70
CA ASN A 255 18.83 15.90 -27.19
C ASN A 255 18.22 14.47 -27.24
N ALA A 256 18.94 13.45 -27.71
CA ALA A 256 18.44 12.06 -27.66
C ALA A 256 18.76 11.44 -26.30
N GLY A 257 17.83 11.64 -25.38
CA GLY A 257 17.39 10.55 -24.52
C GLY A 257 18.31 10.12 -23.37
N THR A 258 18.46 10.96 -22.34
CA THR A 258 18.76 10.48 -20.97
C THR A 258 17.76 9.43 -20.43
N ASN A 259 16.70 9.14 -21.19
CA ASN A 259 15.66 8.17 -20.86
C ASN A 259 15.91 6.77 -21.44
N SER A 260 16.89 6.56 -22.33
CA SER A 260 17.25 5.22 -22.85
C SER A 260 18.41 4.60 -22.08
N ASP A 261 19.34 5.43 -21.56
CA ASP A 261 20.51 4.94 -20.84
C ASP A 261 20.12 4.09 -19.61
N PRO A 262 20.49 2.80 -19.56
CA PRO A 262 20.09 1.90 -18.47
C PRO A 262 20.55 2.37 -17.09
N ARG A 263 21.64 3.12 -17.01
CA ARG A 263 22.15 3.71 -15.75
C ARG A 263 21.30 4.91 -15.33
N ALA A 264 21.02 5.81 -16.25
CA ALA A 264 20.17 6.98 -16.00
C ALA A 264 18.75 6.55 -15.61
N VAL A 265 18.19 5.54 -16.27
CA VAL A 265 16.88 4.96 -15.93
C VAL A 265 16.90 4.38 -14.52
N ALA A 266 17.83 3.49 -14.20
CA ALA A 266 17.91 2.89 -12.86
C ALA A 266 18.14 3.95 -11.76
N GLY A 267 19.03 4.91 -12.00
CA GLY A 267 19.29 6.02 -11.05
C GLY A 267 18.12 6.98 -10.90
N LYS A 268 17.31 7.22 -11.94
CA LYS A 268 16.06 7.95 -11.85
C LYS A 268 15.06 7.17 -11.00
N VAL A 269 14.86 5.89 -11.31
CA VAL A 269 13.92 5.03 -10.61
C VAL A 269 14.26 4.92 -9.13
N ALA A 270 15.52 4.68 -8.77
CA ALA A 270 15.95 4.62 -7.36
C ALA A 270 15.61 5.91 -6.60
N ARG A 271 15.83 7.08 -7.21
CA ARG A 271 15.51 8.38 -6.59
C ARG A 271 14.02 8.62 -6.37
N VAL A 272 13.17 8.15 -7.29
CA VAL A 272 11.71 8.36 -7.21
C VAL A 272 10.98 7.19 -6.55
N TRP A 273 11.68 6.11 -6.19
CA TRP A 273 11.09 4.93 -5.59
C TRP A 273 10.48 5.22 -4.22
N SER A 274 11.23 5.97 -3.40
CA SER A 274 10.94 6.21 -2.00
C SER A 274 9.50 6.68 -1.76
N ARG A 275 8.89 6.23 -0.68
CA ARG A 275 7.57 6.71 -0.24
C ARG A 275 7.58 8.21 0.13
N LYS A 276 8.76 8.78 0.37
CA LYS A 276 8.96 10.21 0.62
C LYS A 276 9.05 11.03 -0.67
N SER A 277 9.07 10.38 -1.83
CA SER A 277 9.08 11.04 -3.13
C SER A 277 7.78 11.81 -3.36
N VAL A 278 7.86 12.95 -4.04
CA VAL A 278 6.70 13.74 -4.48
C VAL A 278 5.79 12.93 -5.41
N GLU A 279 6.33 11.92 -6.08
CA GLU A 279 5.59 11.03 -6.97
C GLU A 279 4.87 9.89 -6.24
N SER A 280 5.14 9.69 -4.94
CA SER A 280 4.49 8.62 -4.18
C SER A 280 3.03 8.93 -3.91
N CYS A 281 2.17 7.92 -4.05
CA CYS A 281 0.74 8.04 -3.75
C CYS A 281 0.41 7.82 -2.27
N VAL A 282 1.40 7.49 -1.44
CA VAL A 282 1.24 7.09 -0.05
C VAL A 282 1.74 8.18 0.87
N ASP A 283 0.89 8.63 1.81
CA ASP A 283 1.32 9.52 2.89
C ASP A 283 1.79 8.68 4.08
N GLU A 284 3.09 8.75 4.37
CA GLU A 284 3.70 8.05 5.50
C GLU A 284 3.07 8.46 6.84
N LYS A 285 2.66 9.72 7.01
CA LYS A 285 2.06 10.19 8.27
C LYS A 285 0.69 9.55 8.50
N GLU A 286 -0.12 9.49 7.46
CA GLU A 286 -1.45 8.85 7.51
C GLU A 286 -1.34 7.36 7.84
N ILE A 287 -0.38 6.65 7.22
CA ILE A 287 -0.10 5.26 7.57
C ILE A 287 0.30 5.12 9.03
N GLN A 288 1.23 5.96 9.52
CA GLN A 288 1.68 5.87 10.92
C GLN A 288 0.56 6.20 11.91
N GLU A 289 -0.27 7.20 11.61
CA GLU A 289 -1.45 7.53 12.40
C GLU A 289 -2.40 6.34 12.45
N PHE A 290 -2.72 5.74 11.30
CA PHE A 290 -3.57 4.57 11.24
C PHE A 290 -3.00 3.36 12.00
N LEU A 291 -1.70 3.09 11.89
CA LEU A 291 -1.02 2.02 12.64
C LEU A 291 -1.06 2.27 14.16
N SER A 292 -1.05 3.54 14.59
CA SER A 292 -1.11 3.90 16.01
C SER A 292 -2.47 3.59 16.66
N LEU A 293 -3.56 3.59 15.87
CA LEU A 293 -4.92 3.29 16.36
C LEU A 293 -5.02 1.88 16.96
N GLY A 294 -4.30 0.90 16.40
CA GLY A 294 -4.29 -0.48 16.91
C GLY A 294 -3.53 -0.62 18.23
N ASN A 295 -2.57 0.27 18.51
CA ASN A 295 -1.78 0.24 19.74
C ASN A 295 -2.50 0.91 20.91
N ALA A 296 -3.36 1.90 20.64
CA ALA A 296 -4.15 2.58 21.65
C ALA A 296 -5.18 1.64 22.32
N THR A 297 -5.68 0.64 21.59
CA THR A 297 -6.67 -0.32 22.11
C THR A 297 -6.07 -1.42 22.99
N LYS A 298 -4.76 -1.70 22.88
CA LYS A 298 -4.06 -2.67 23.75
C LYS A 298 -3.73 -2.14 25.16
N LYS A 299 -3.81 -0.83 25.37
CA LYS A 299 -3.46 -0.16 26.64
C LYS A 299 -4.66 0.02 27.58
N LYS A 300 -5.87 -0.39 27.18
CA LYS A 300 -7.10 -0.37 27.99
C LYS A 300 -7.49 -1.79 28.38
#